data_AF-A0A1Y6BTT4-F1
#
_entry.id   AF-A0A1Y6BTT4-F1
#
_cell.length_a   1.000
_cell.length_b   1.000
_cell.length_c   1.000
_cell.angle_alpha   90.00
_cell.angle_beta   90.00
_cell.angle_gamma   90.00
#
_symmetry.space_group_name_H-M   'P 1'
#
loop_
_entity.id
_entity.type
_entity.pdbx_description
1 polymer ?
#
loop_
_entity_poly.entity_id
_entity_poly.type
_entity_poly.pdbx_seq_one_letter_code
_entity_poly.pdbx_strand_id
1 'polypeptide(L)'
;MLNIWSLKKHTTVKHLLLLLENEFGSDSFLIDTEILLDEKAVYLEHREERSMRAYIFTLWQSKDRYGVHLEFPFDISSKVFLESYENLSYTGLKKVLCDHLDLCQRHRIFNP
;
A
#
# COMPACT_ATOMS: atom_id res chain seq x y z
N MET A 1 -1.64 15.98 -5.51
CA MET A 1 -0.81 14.96 -6.16
C MET A 1 0.60 15.02 -5.59
N LEU A 2 1.04 13.96 -4.93
CA LEU A 2 2.38 13.87 -4.34
C LEU A 2 3.38 13.47 -5.43
N ASN A 3 4.56 14.10 -5.47
CA ASN A 3 5.59 13.71 -6.42
C ASN A 3 6.43 12.55 -5.84
N ILE A 4 6.17 11.31 -6.28
CA ILE A 4 6.91 10.11 -5.84
C ILE A 4 8.44 10.28 -5.93
N TRP A 5 8.94 10.98 -6.94
CA TRP A 5 10.37 11.17 -7.13
C TRP A 5 11.02 12.00 -6.03
N SER A 6 10.26 12.90 -5.40
CA SER A 6 10.73 13.74 -4.30
C SER A 6 10.80 13.01 -2.95
N LEU A 7 10.22 11.81 -2.85
CA LEU A 7 10.28 11.00 -1.63
C LEU A 7 11.72 10.57 -1.31
N LYS A 8 12.09 10.61 -0.03
CA LYS A 8 13.37 10.04 0.46
C LYS A 8 13.27 8.53 0.60
N LYS A 9 13.01 7.85 -0.52
CA LYS A 9 12.82 6.40 -0.62
C LYS A 9 13.74 5.81 -1.68
N HIS A 10 14.10 4.55 -1.47
CA HIS A 10 14.89 3.76 -2.37
C HIS A 10 14.13 3.57 -3.70
N THR A 11 14.88 3.43 -4.81
CA THR A 11 14.33 3.35 -6.16
C THR A 11 13.31 2.22 -6.34
N THR A 12 13.48 1.10 -5.63
CA THR A 12 12.53 -0.03 -5.66
C THR A 12 11.15 0.36 -5.12
N VAL A 13 11.09 1.12 -4.03
CA VAL A 13 9.84 1.62 -3.46
C VAL A 13 9.20 2.65 -4.39
N LYS A 14 9.99 3.60 -4.92
CA LYS A 14 9.49 4.57 -5.91
C LYS A 14 8.91 3.90 -7.14
N HIS A 15 9.61 2.89 -7.66
CA HIS A 15 9.15 2.11 -8.81
C HIS A 15 7.84 1.38 -8.51
N LEU A 16 7.72 0.75 -7.33
CA LEU A 16 6.47 0.15 -6.88
C LEU A 16 5.32 1.16 -6.86
N LEU A 17 5.54 2.34 -6.26
CA LEU A 17 4.50 3.37 -6.16
C LEU A 17 4.03 3.82 -7.55
N LEU A 18 4.95 4.01 -8.50
CA LEU A 18 4.60 4.35 -9.89
C LEU A 18 3.79 3.25 -10.57
N LEU A 19 4.11 1.98 -10.34
CA LEU A 19 3.33 0.86 -10.87
C LEU A 19 1.91 0.84 -10.29
N LEU A 20 1.76 1.08 -8.98
CA LEU A 20 0.47 1.13 -8.31
C LEU A 20 -0.36 2.33 -8.78
N GLU A 21 0.23 3.52 -8.91
CA GLU A 21 -0.46 4.70 -9.47
C GLU A 21 -0.92 4.46 -10.92
N ASN A 22 -0.10 3.82 -11.75
CA ASN A 22 -0.46 3.50 -13.13
C ASN A 22 -1.62 2.50 -13.21
N GLU A 23 -1.68 1.53 -12.29
CA GLU A 23 -2.68 0.47 -12.30
C GLU A 23 -4.02 0.93 -11.69
N PHE A 24 -3.96 1.66 -10.58
CA PHE A 24 -5.15 2.03 -9.79
C PHE A 24 -5.56 3.48 -9.94
N GLY A 25 -4.68 4.36 -10.39
CA GLY A 25 -4.85 5.81 -10.37
C GLY A 25 -4.13 6.46 -9.18
N SER A 26 -3.65 7.69 -9.38
CA SER A 26 -2.88 8.46 -8.39
C SER A 26 -3.65 8.82 -7.13
N ASP A 27 -4.98 8.74 -7.19
CA ASP A 27 -5.88 9.06 -6.09
C ASP A 27 -6.56 7.79 -5.56
N SER A 28 -5.99 6.60 -5.67
CA SER A 28 -6.65 5.38 -5.17
C SER A 28 -6.25 5.00 -3.75
N PHE A 29 -5.13 5.52 -3.26
CA PHE A 29 -4.63 5.33 -1.90
C PHE A 29 -3.89 6.60 -1.45
N LEU A 30 -3.58 6.70 -0.17
CA LEU A 30 -2.71 7.74 0.38
C LEU A 30 -1.34 7.15 0.70
N ILE A 31 -0.29 7.97 0.62
CA ILE A 31 1.06 7.60 1.05
C ILE A 31 1.31 8.34 2.37
N ASP A 32 1.54 7.60 3.45
CA ASP A 32 1.94 8.20 4.73
C ASP A 32 3.38 8.75 4.58
N THR A 33 3.51 10.04 4.85
CA THR A 33 4.79 10.76 4.84
C THR A 33 5.16 11.34 6.20
N GLU A 34 4.31 11.13 7.20
CA GLU A 34 4.48 11.62 8.58
C GLU A 34 5.36 10.66 9.38
N ILE A 35 5.23 9.35 9.13
CA ILE A 35 6.05 8.34 9.80
C ILE A 35 7.41 8.20 9.12
N LEU A 36 8.48 8.41 9.91
CA LEU A 36 9.84 8.14 9.47
C LEU A 36 10.08 6.62 9.36
N LEU A 37 10.09 6.12 8.13
CA LEU A 37 10.40 4.73 7.81
C LEU A 37 11.73 4.60 7.08
N ASP A 38 12.29 3.39 7.09
CA ASP A 38 13.40 3.00 6.23
C ASP A 38 13.13 3.37 4.76
N GLU A 39 14.18 3.70 4.01
CA GLU A 39 14.07 4.09 2.61
C GLU A 39 13.47 2.98 1.73
N LYS A 40 13.58 1.71 2.14
CA LYS A 40 13.06 0.52 1.45
C LYS A 40 11.65 0.10 1.91
N ALA A 41 10.96 0.95 2.66
CA ALA A 41 9.60 0.71 3.12
C ALA A 41 8.68 1.94 2.96
N VAL A 42 7.37 1.69 2.88
CA VAL A 42 6.33 2.71 2.75
C VAL A 42 5.02 2.24 3.38
N TYR A 43 4.23 3.17 3.90
CA TYR A 43 2.84 2.94 4.29
C TYR A 43 1.91 3.44 3.19
N LEU A 44 0.98 2.59 2.79
CA LEU A 44 -0.18 2.97 1.99
C LEU A 44 -1.42 2.95 2.88
N GLU A 45 -2.26 3.98 2.80
CA GLU A 45 -3.48 4.11 3.59
C GLU A 45 -4.72 4.09 2.70
N HIS A 46 -5.81 3.54 3.23
CA HIS A 46 -7.13 3.69 2.61
C HIS A 46 -7.54 5.17 2.65
N ARG A 47 -8.22 5.64 1.60
CA ARG A 47 -8.53 7.07 1.46
C ARG A 47 -9.51 7.59 2.49
N GLU A 48 -10.52 6.77 2.79
CA GLU A 48 -11.65 7.16 3.65
C GLU A 48 -11.44 6.69 5.09
N GLU A 49 -10.56 5.70 5.30
CA GLU A 49 -10.34 5.07 6.60
C GLU A 49 -8.83 4.93 6.83
N ARG A 50 -8.17 6.00 7.26
CA ARG A 50 -6.70 6.04 7.39
C ARG A 50 -6.15 5.04 8.40
N SER A 51 -6.97 4.47 9.30
CA SER A 51 -6.52 3.41 10.20
C SER A 51 -6.36 2.05 9.51
N MET A 52 -6.92 1.89 8.30
CA MET A 52 -6.68 0.74 7.42
C MET A 52 -5.47 1.02 6.53
N ARG A 53 -4.36 0.34 6.81
CA ARG A 53 -3.06 0.62 6.17
C ARG A 53 -2.31 -0.64 5.80
N ALA A 54 -1.40 -0.51 4.85
CA ALA A 54 -0.47 -1.56 4.45
C ALA A 54 0.98 -1.03 4.56
N TYR A 55 1.77 -1.65 5.43
CA TYR A 55 3.22 -1.45 5.50
C TYR A 55 3.89 -2.33 4.46
N ILE A 56 4.47 -1.75 3.41
CA ILE A 56 5.13 -2.49 2.33
C ILE A 56 6.64 -2.27 2.42
N PHE A 57 7.41 -3.35 2.31
CA PHE A 57 8.87 -3.28 2.41
C PHE A 57 9.57 -4.20 1.41
N THR A 58 10.79 -3.83 1.06
CA THR A 58 11.68 -4.62 0.17
C THR A 58 12.92 -5.15 0.90
N LEU A 59 13.05 -4.84 2.20
CA LEU A 59 14.10 -5.39 3.06
C LEU A 59 13.91 -6.89 3.25
N TRP A 60 15.02 -7.65 3.19
CA TRP A 60 15.03 -9.10 3.37
C TRP A 60 14.17 -9.90 2.38
N GLN A 61 13.74 -9.24 1.30
CA GLN A 61 13.01 -9.86 0.21
C GLN A 61 13.97 -10.30 -0.89
N SER A 62 13.56 -11.34 -1.61
CA SER A 62 14.20 -11.70 -2.87
C SER A 62 14.06 -10.54 -3.88
N LYS A 63 14.92 -10.54 -4.90
CA LYS A 63 14.86 -9.55 -5.96
C LYS A 63 13.44 -9.47 -6.56
N ASP A 64 12.94 -8.25 -6.72
CA ASP A 64 11.61 -7.93 -7.26
C ASP A 64 10.44 -8.55 -6.47
N ARG A 65 10.66 -8.79 -5.16
CA ARG A 65 9.64 -9.25 -4.22
C ARG A 65 9.40 -8.24 -3.10
N TYR A 66 8.23 -8.39 -2.49
CA TYR A 66 7.71 -7.46 -1.49
C TYR A 66 7.22 -8.21 -0.26
N GLY A 67 7.54 -7.68 0.92
CA GLY A 67 6.86 -8.01 2.17
C GLY A 67 5.76 -6.99 2.42
N VAL A 68 4.68 -7.42 3.07
CA VAL A 68 3.58 -6.54 3.48
C VAL A 68 3.01 -6.95 4.84
N HIS A 69 2.79 -5.97 5.70
CA HIS A 69 2.00 -6.11 6.92
C HIS A 69 0.71 -5.29 6.79
N LEU A 70 -0.43 -5.94 7.01
CA LEU A 70 -1.74 -5.33 6.95
C LEU A 70 -2.19 -4.89 8.34
N GLU A 71 -2.56 -3.63 8.44
CA GLU A 71 -3.13 -3.02 9.63
C GLU A 71 -4.63 -2.79 9.38
N PHE A 72 -5.46 -3.32 10.26
CA PHE A 72 -6.91 -3.15 10.24
C PHE A 72 -7.34 -2.11 11.28
N PRO A 73 -8.46 -1.41 11.06
CA PRO A 73 -9.04 -0.51 12.05
C PRO A 73 -9.23 -1.19 13.41
N PHE A 74 -8.99 -0.44 14.49
CA PHE A 74 -9.26 -0.92 15.83
C PHE A 74 -10.77 -1.07 16.04
N ASP A 75 -11.25 -2.30 16.20
CA ASP A 75 -12.59 -2.55 16.73
C ASP A 75 -12.55 -2.69 18.25
N ILE A 76 -13.49 -2.05 18.93
CA ILE A 76 -13.56 -1.88 20.41
C ILE A 76 -13.61 -3.24 21.14
N SER A 77 -13.87 -4.34 20.43
CA SER A 77 -13.95 -5.70 20.97
C SER A 77 -12.78 -6.64 20.65
N SER A 78 -11.77 -6.26 19.85
CA SER A 78 -10.96 -7.26 19.13
C SER A 78 -9.47 -6.96 19.12
N LYS A 79 -8.64 -8.00 19.32
CA LYS A 79 -7.18 -7.98 19.17
C LYS A 79 -6.78 -7.29 17.85
N VAL A 80 -5.66 -6.56 17.85
CA VAL A 80 -5.03 -6.06 16.63
C VAL A 80 -4.82 -7.24 15.69
N PHE A 81 -5.60 -7.30 14.61
CA PHE A 81 -5.42 -8.30 13.58
C PHE A 81 -4.30 -7.80 12.68
N LEU A 82 -3.16 -8.48 12.73
CA LEU A 82 -2.03 -8.23 11.85
C LEU A 82 -1.92 -9.43 10.93
N GLU A 83 -2.08 -9.18 9.64
CA GLU A 83 -1.81 -10.18 8.62
C GLU A 83 -0.50 -9.81 7.92
N SER A 84 0.33 -10.81 7.62
CA SER A 84 1.67 -10.57 7.09
C SER A 84 2.01 -11.54 6.00
N TYR A 85 2.63 -11.02 4.95
CA TYR A 85 3.06 -11.77 3.79
C TYR A 85 4.50 -11.40 3.45
N GLU A 86 5.27 -12.39 3.02
CA GLU A 86 6.68 -12.25 2.65
C GLU A 86 6.88 -12.74 1.22
N ASN A 87 7.90 -12.20 0.54
CA ASN A 87 8.33 -12.58 -0.80
C ASN A 87 7.23 -12.59 -1.88
N LEU A 88 6.22 -11.72 -1.75
CA LEU A 88 5.17 -11.60 -2.75
C LEU A 88 5.72 -11.09 -4.08
N SER A 89 5.24 -11.65 -5.19
CA SER A 89 5.41 -11.01 -6.50
C SER A 89 4.59 -9.72 -6.55
N TYR A 90 4.86 -8.86 -7.54
CA TYR A 90 4.01 -7.67 -7.77
C TYR A 90 2.53 -8.04 -7.94
N THR A 91 2.21 -9.09 -8.70
CA THR A 91 0.83 -9.57 -8.88
C THR A 91 0.19 -10.02 -7.56
N GLY A 92 0.96 -10.69 -6.69
CA GLY A 92 0.49 -11.11 -5.37
C GLY A 92 0.22 -9.92 -4.46
N LEU A 93 1.18 -8.99 -4.38
CA LEU A 93 1.03 -7.74 -3.63
C LEU A 93 -0.19 -6.95 -4.12
N LYS A 94 -0.37 -6.84 -5.44
CA LYS A 94 -1.51 -6.15 -6.05
C LYS A 94 -2.84 -6.71 -5.56
N LYS A 95 -2.97 -8.05 -5.53
CA LYS A 95 -4.19 -8.70 -5.05
C LYS A 95 -4.46 -8.38 -3.58
N VAL A 96 -3.43 -8.52 -2.74
CA VAL A 96 -3.52 -8.20 -1.32
C VAL A 96 -3.94 -6.74 -1.09
N LEU A 97 -3.34 -5.80 -1.81
CA LEU A 97 -3.70 -4.38 -1.70
C LEU A 97 -5.10 -4.08 -2.24
N CYS A 98 -5.54 -4.76 -3.30
CA CYS A 98 -6.90 -4.61 -3.81
C CYS A 98 -7.95 -5.03 -2.79
N ASP A 99 -7.71 -6.15 -2.10
CA ASP A 99 -8.65 -6.69 -1.12
C ASP A 99 -8.60 -5.87 0.18
N HIS A 100 -7.40 -5.43 0.61
CA HIS A 100 -7.22 -4.69 1.88
C HIS A 100 -7.48 -3.19 1.79
N LEU A 101 -7.24 -2.53 0.66
CA LEU A 101 -7.44 -1.09 0.51
C LEU A 101 -8.55 -0.77 -0.48
N ASP A 102 -9.41 -1.74 -0.80
CA ASP A 102 -10.54 -1.62 -1.73
C ASP A 102 -10.19 -1.03 -3.12
N LEU A 103 -8.92 -1.16 -3.56
CA LEU A 103 -8.41 -0.49 -4.77
C LEU A 103 -9.05 -1.00 -6.08
N CYS A 104 -9.57 -2.23 -6.06
CA CYS A 104 -10.18 -2.86 -7.22
C CYS A 104 -11.67 -2.48 -7.40
N GLN A 105 -12.30 -1.82 -6.44
CA GLN A 105 -13.68 -1.36 -6.56
C GLN A 105 -13.71 -0.08 -7.40
N ARG A 106 -13.73 -0.22 -8.73
CA ARG A 106 -14.09 0.90 -9.62
C ARG A 106 -15.46 1.42 -9.20
N HIS A 107 -15.54 2.73 -8.94
CA HIS A 107 -16.78 3.48 -8.92
C HIS A 107 -17.70 2.94 -10.02
N ARG A 108 -18.85 2.36 -9.63
CA ARG A 108 -20.01 2.31 -10.51
C ARG A 108 -20.35 3.76 -10.80
N ILE A 109 -19.86 4.27 -11.92
CA ILE A 109 -20.35 5.52 -12.48
C ILE A 109 -21.81 5.23 -12.83
N PHE A 110 -22.72 5.61 -11.93
CA PHE A 110 -24.09 5.86 -12.33
C PHE A 110 -24.06 7.04 -13.29
N ASN A 111 -24.50 6.79 -14.52
CA ASN A 111 -24.94 7.80 -15.48
C ASN A 111 -25.97 7.12 -16.38
N PRO A 112 -27.01 7.80 -16.87
CA PRO A 112 -27.38 9.21 -16.71
C PRO A 112 -28.59 9.47 -15.79
#